data_AF-A0A3D6CBJ8-F1
#
_entry.id   AF-A0A3D6CBJ8-F1
#
_cell.length_a   1.000
_cell.length_b   1.000
_cell.length_c   1.000
_cell.angle_alpha   90.00
_cell.angle_beta   90.00
_cell.angle_gamma   90.00
#
_symmetry.space_group_name_H-M   'P 1'
#
loop_
_entity.id
_entity.type
_entity.pdbx_description
1 polymer ?
#
loop_
_entity_poly.entity_id
_entity_poly.type
_entity_poly.pdbx_seq_one_letter_code
_entity_poly.pdbx_strand_id
1 'polypeptide(L)'
;MKILETAQKTRFSRRYPGYTRVLVTAYQRALIAMIRRDGKDLVEAFKMGRVLDDLEKRINRPEVNAAWGRLSSGILGEEAENPMAMKGRAFNSRAEAYYGKILRQGHIGQGFDRLEKAFEKMDLWARYRDVAYGNAITQILGEEDMFKFLKRMRQDFIDEKHSADRLKKLIYLIILVVQRDMQTWDDAIRQ
;
A
#
# COMPACT_ATOMS: atom_id res chain seq x y z
N MET A 1 19.12 -27.78 -13.13
CA MET A 1 18.64 -26.36 -13.13
C MET A 1 18.44 -26.00 -11.67
N LYS A 2 19.33 -25.17 -11.09
CA LYS A 2 19.49 -25.00 -9.64
C LYS A 2 18.19 -24.72 -8.86
N ILE A 3 17.24 -24.00 -9.45
CA ILE A 3 15.95 -23.68 -8.80
C ILE A 3 15.10 -24.95 -8.61
N LEU A 4 15.11 -25.87 -9.58
CA LEU A 4 14.32 -27.10 -9.53
C LEU A 4 14.84 -28.09 -8.50
N GLU A 5 16.15 -28.09 -8.23
CA GLU A 5 16.78 -28.91 -7.18
C GLU A 5 16.30 -28.50 -5.78
N THR A 6 15.90 -27.23 -5.62
CA THR A 6 15.41 -26.68 -4.34
C THR A 6 13.88 -26.70 -4.25
N ALA A 7 13.18 -26.85 -5.39
CA ALA A 7 11.73 -26.89 -5.44
C ALA A 7 11.21 -28.24 -4.94
N GLN A 8 10.40 -28.21 -3.88
CA GLN A 8 9.80 -29.43 -3.33
C GLN A 8 8.69 -29.99 -4.24
N LYS A 9 8.44 -31.31 -4.13
CA LYS A 9 7.31 -32.02 -4.76
C LYS A 9 7.30 -31.96 -6.30
N THR A 10 8.47 -31.99 -6.93
CA THR A 10 8.60 -32.17 -8.38
C THR A 10 8.34 -33.62 -8.78
N ARG A 11 7.68 -33.83 -9.91
CA ARG A 11 7.47 -35.17 -10.49
C ARG A 11 7.46 -35.14 -12.00
N PHE A 12 7.74 -36.24 -12.67
CA PHE A 12 7.58 -36.32 -14.12
C PHE A 12 6.10 -36.14 -14.54
N SER A 13 5.89 -35.44 -15.65
CA SER A 13 4.57 -35.20 -16.21
C SER A 13 4.10 -36.43 -16.98
N ARG A 14 2.92 -36.96 -16.60
CA ARG A 14 2.27 -38.07 -17.32
C ARG A 14 1.62 -37.60 -18.63
N ARG A 15 1.19 -36.34 -18.70
CA ARG A 15 0.55 -35.73 -19.89
C ARG A 15 1.57 -35.27 -20.93
N TYR A 16 2.76 -34.87 -20.49
CA TYR A 16 3.81 -34.32 -21.36
C TYR A 16 5.12 -35.08 -21.09
N PRO A 17 5.40 -36.18 -21.83
CA PRO A 17 6.62 -36.96 -21.65
C PRO A 17 7.87 -36.10 -21.79
N GLY A 18 8.87 -36.33 -20.93
CA GLY A 18 10.11 -35.53 -20.87
C GLY A 18 10.03 -34.26 -20.04
N TYR A 19 8.83 -33.82 -19.59
CA TYR A 19 8.67 -32.62 -18.77
C TYR A 19 8.59 -32.96 -17.27
N THR A 20 9.19 -32.11 -16.44
CA THR A 20 9.01 -32.14 -14.98
C THR A 20 7.86 -31.22 -14.60
N ARG A 21 6.86 -31.77 -13.92
CA ARG A 21 5.79 -30.99 -13.28
C ARG A 21 6.32 -30.42 -11.97
N VAL A 22 6.21 -29.11 -11.84
CA VAL A 22 6.57 -28.36 -10.64
C VAL A 22 5.32 -27.63 -10.16
N LEU A 23 5.07 -27.66 -8.85
CA LEU A 23 4.01 -26.85 -8.27
C LEU A 23 4.44 -25.38 -8.30
N VAL A 24 3.59 -24.49 -8.83
CA VAL A 24 3.91 -23.05 -8.96
C VAL A 24 4.36 -22.44 -7.63
N THR A 25 3.66 -22.75 -6.53
CA THR A 25 4.02 -22.23 -5.19
C THR A 25 5.37 -22.79 -4.70
N ALA A 26 5.70 -24.04 -4.99
CA ALA A 26 7.00 -24.63 -4.66
C ALA A 26 8.13 -23.97 -5.45
N TYR A 27 7.89 -23.68 -6.73
CA TYR A 27 8.82 -22.95 -7.58
C TYR A 27 9.05 -21.51 -7.08
N GLN A 28 7.98 -20.79 -6.76
CA GLN A 28 8.04 -19.43 -6.22
C GLN A 28 8.82 -19.36 -4.89
N ARG A 29 8.60 -20.33 -3.98
CA ARG A 29 9.37 -20.44 -2.74
C ARG A 29 10.86 -20.70 -3.01
N ALA A 30 11.16 -21.62 -3.93
CA ALA A 30 12.55 -21.90 -4.32
C ALA A 30 13.24 -20.66 -4.91
N LEU A 31 12.53 -19.87 -5.71
CA LEU A 31 13.03 -18.60 -6.24
C LEU A 31 13.34 -17.59 -5.13
N ILE A 32 12.46 -17.42 -4.14
CA ILE A 32 12.72 -16.50 -3.01
C ILE A 32 13.95 -16.96 -2.23
N ALA A 33 14.05 -18.26 -1.92
CA ALA A 33 15.21 -18.81 -1.23
C ALA A 33 16.51 -18.57 -2.01
N MET A 34 16.48 -18.75 -3.33
CA MET A 34 17.61 -18.47 -4.20
C MET A 34 17.98 -16.98 -4.20
N ILE A 35 17.02 -16.06 -4.32
CA ILE A 35 17.26 -14.60 -4.29
C ILE A 35 17.88 -14.20 -2.95
N ARG A 36 17.37 -14.71 -1.82
CA ARG A 36 17.91 -14.40 -0.49
C ARG A 36 19.33 -14.93 -0.29
N ARG A 37 19.67 -16.08 -0.87
CA ARG A 37 21.00 -16.70 -0.75
C ARG A 37 22.00 -16.09 -1.72
N ASP A 38 21.68 -16.10 -3.01
CA ASP A 38 22.61 -15.77 -4.10
C ASP A 38 22.64 -14.25 -4.37
N GLY A 39 21.57 -13.52 -4.01
CA GLY A 39 21.45 -12.07 -4.17
C GLY A 39 21.55 -11.29 -2.87
N LYS A 40 22.09 -11.87 -1.79
CA LYS A 40 22.12 -11.28 -0.45
C LYS A 40 22.64 -9.83 -0.45
N ASP A 41 23.78 -9.59 -1.09
CA ASP A 41 24.42 -8.27 -1.12
C ASP A 41 23.53 -7.22 -1.81
N LEU A 42 22.81 -7.62 -2.87
CA LEU A 42 21.85 -6.75 -3.55
C LEU A 42 20.62 -6.48 -2.66
N VAL A 43 20.11 -7.50 -1.97
CA VAL A 43 18.98 -7.35 -1.06
C VAL A 43 19.32 -6.37 0.07
N GLU A 44 20.54 -6.42 0.59
CA GLU A 44 21.03 -5.49 1.62
C GLU A 44 21.26 -4.08 1.05
N ALA A 45 21.99 -3.96 -0.07
CA ALA A 45 22.28 -2.68 -0.72
C ALA A 45 21.01 -1.90 -1.08
N PHE A 46 19.99 -2.59 -1.59
CA PHE A 46 18.71 -1.98 -1.97
C PHE A 46 17.63 -2.03 -0.87
N LYS A 47 17.97 -2.49 0.35
CA LYS A 47 17.05 -2.62 1.49
C LYS A 47 15.75 -3.38 1.15
N MET A 48 15.86 -4.39 0.29
CA MET A 48 14.72 -5.15 -0.25
C MET A 48 14.20 -6.26 0.67
N GLY A 49 14.80 -6.47 1.85
CA GLY A 49 14.40 -7.54 2.77
C GLY A 49 12.90 -7.56 3.08
N ARG A 50 12.33 -6.39 3.39
CA ARG A 50 10.88 -6.25 3.67
C ARG A 50 10.01 -6.59 2.47
N VAL A 51 10.47 -6.32 1.25
CA VAL A 51 9.74 -6.62 0.01
C VAL A 51 9.71 -8.13 -0.21
N LEU A 52 10.83 -8.82 0.03
CA LEU A 52 10.87 -10.28 -0.05
C LEU A 52 10.02 -10.95 1.02
N ASP A 53 9.99 -10.39 2.24
CA ASP A 53 9.13 -10.88 3.32
C ASP A 53 7.64 -10.74 2.97
N ASP A 54 7.24 -9.61 2.36
CA ASP A 54 5.87 -9.40 1.87
C ASP A 54 5.51 -10.39 0.76
N LEU A 55 6.41 -10.56 -0.22
CA LEU A 55 6.21 -11.50 -1.32
C LEU A 55 6.06 -12.94 -0.81
N GLU A 56 6.89 -13.34 0.15
CA GLU A 56 6.83 -14.66 0.78
C GLU A 56 5.51 -14.89 1.53
N LYS A 57 5.03 -13.90 2.30
CA LYS A 57 3.71 -13.94 2.95
C LYS A 57 2.58 -14.12 1.94
N ARG A 58 2.65 -13.44 0.79
CA ARG A 58 1.67 -13.55 -0.30
C ARG A 58 1.66 -14.91 -0.97
N ILE A 59 2.80 -15.57 -1.12
CA ILE A 59 2.88 -16.93 -1.68
C ILE A 59 2.38 -17.96 -0.67
N ASN A 60 2.70 -17.77 0.62
CA ASN A 60 2.39 -18.74 1.66
C ASN A 60 0.94 -18.70 2.12
N ARG A 61 0.34 -17.50 2.17
CA ARG A 61 -1.03 -17.27 2.61
C ARG A 61 -1.72 -16.24 1.70
N PRO A 62 -1.94 -16.58 0.41
CA PRO A 62 -2.50 -15.64 -0.57
C PRO A 62 -3.90 -15.16 -0.20
N GLU A 63 -4.69 -15.97 0.51
CA GLU A 63 -6.04 -15.65 0.96
C GLU A 63 -6.07 -14.44 1.91
N VAL A 64 -5.00 -14.21 2.69
CA VAL A 64 -4.90 -13.07 3.63
C VAL A 64 -3.99 -11.96 3.10
N ASN A 65 -2.93 -12.33 2.39
CA ASN A 65 -1.85 -11.40 2.05
C ASN A 65 -1.88 -10.93 0.61
N ALA A 66 -2.44 -11.69 -0.33
CA ALA A 66 -2.56 -11.25 -1.71
C ALA A 66 -3.74 -10.30 -1.88
N ALA A 67 -3.64 -9.40 -2.87
CA ALA A 67 -4.70 -8.46 -3.18
C ALA A 67 -6.04 -9.16 -3.45
N TRP A 68 -6.04 -10.21 -4.28
CA TRP A 68 -7.25 -10.97 -4.58
C TRP A 68 -7.89 -11.57 -3.32
N GLY A 69 -7.10 -12.11 -2.40
CA GLY A 69 -7.59 -12.74 -1.17
C GLY A 69 -8.27 -11.73 -0.25
N ARG A 70 -7.62 -10.56 -0.06
CA ARG A 70 -8.19 -9.44 0.71
C ARG A 70 -9.48 -8.91 0.10
N LEU A 71 -9.52 -8.74 -1.22
CA LEU A 71 -10.71 -8.29 -1.94
C LEU A 71 -11.84 -9.31 -1.83
N SER A 72 -11.56 -10.59 -2.11
CA SER A 72 -12.55 -11.65 -1.98
C SER A 72 -13.08 -11.75 -0.55
N SER A 73 -12.21 -11.74 0.47
CA SER A 73 -12.64 -11.74 1.88
C SER A 73 -13.49 -10.53 2.22
N GLY A 74 -13.12 -9.33 1.77
CA GLY A 74 -13.89 -8.11 2.00
C GLY A 74 -15.28 -8.13 1.33
N ILE A 75 -15.39 -8.73 0.14
CA ILE A 75 -16.67 -8.87 -0.58
C ILE A 75 -17.55 -9.94 0.06
N LEU A 76 -16.95 -11.05 0.48
CA LEU A 76 -17.69 -12.18 1.07
C LEU A 76 -18.16 -11.88 2.49
N GLY A 77 -17.39 -11.11 3.26
CA GLY A 77 -17.62 -10.90 4.69
C GLY A 77 -17.51 -12.21 5.48
N GLU A 78 -18.36 -12.38 6.48
CA GLU A 78 -18.40 -13.59 7.32
C GLU A 78 -19.27 -14.71 6.74
N GLU A 79 -20.03 -14.44 5.67
CA GLU A 79 -21.09 -15.35 5.22
C GLU A 79 -20.62 -16.48 4.31
N ALA A 80 -19.44 -16.37 3.70
CA ALA A 80 -18.94 -17.40 2.81
C ALA A 80 -17.40 -17.41 2.76
N GLU A 81 -16.82 -18.61 2.71
CA GLU A 81 -15.37 -18.78 2.61
C GLU A 81 -14.86 -18.72 1.16
N ASN A 82 -15.74 -18.89 0.17
CA ASN A 82 -15.37 -19.00 -1.24
C ASN A 82 -16.33 -18.19 -2.15
N PRO A 83 -15.81 -17.35 -3.07
CA PRO A 83 -16.63 -16.63 -4.07
C PRO A 83 -17.57 -17.52 -4.86
N MET A 84 -17.15 -18.76 -5.17
CA MET A 84 -17.93 -19.71 -5.96
C MET A 84 -19.08 -20.36 -5.18
N ALA A 85 -19.13 -20.20 -3.85
CA ALA A 85 -20.25 -20.69 -3.04
C ALA A 85 -21.48 -19.75 -3.09
N MET A 86 -21.32 -18.54 -3.65
CA MET A 86 -22.39 -17.55 -3.75
C MET A 86 -23.00 -17.51 -5.15
N LYS A 87 -24.30 -17.17 -5.23
CA LYS A 87 -24.94 -16.82 -6.50
C LYS A 87 -24.29 -15.55 -7.05
N GLY A 88 -23.95 -15.54 -8.34
CA GLY A 88 -23.24 -14.42 -8.98
C GLY A 88 -23.91 -13.05 -8.78
N ARG A 89 -25.25 -12.97 -8.82
CA ARG A 89 -25.99 -11.72 -8.52
C ARG A 89 -25.74 -11.21 -7.10
N ALA A 90 -25.74 -12.10 -6.11
CA ALA A 90 -25.50 -11.75 -4.72
C ALA A 90 -24.05 -11.29 -4.51
N PHE A 91 -23.09 -12.01 -5.13
CA PHE A 91 -21.68 -11.60 -5.09
C PHE A 91 -21.45 -10.22 -5.72
N ASN A 92 -22.02 -9.95 -6.90
CA ASN A 92 -21.85 -8.66 -7.58
C ASN A 92 -22.40 -7.49 -6.77
N SER A 93 -23.59 -7.63 -6.20
CA SER A 93 -24.18 -6.58 -5.35
C SER A 93 -23.31 -6.27 -4.13
N ARG A 94 -22.69 -7.29 -3.53
CA ARG A 94 -21.71 -7.08 -2.44
C ARG A 94 -20.43 -6.44 -2.92
N ALA A 95 -19.92 -6.86 -4.08
CA ALA A 95 -18.73 -6.30 -4.67
C ALA A 95 -18.90 -4.80 -4.91
N GLU A 96 -20.04 -4.39 -5.46
CA GLU A 96 -20.39 -2.97 -5.64
C GLU A 96 -20.41 -2.20 -4.31
N ALA A 97 -21.07 -2.74 -3.28
CA ALA A 97 -21.08 -2.10 -1.96
C ALA A 97 -19.69 -2.01 -1.32
N TYR A 98 -18.89 -3.07 -1.45
CA TYR A 98 -17.53 -3.13 -0.92
C TYR A 98 -16.60 -2.14 -1.64
N TYR A 99 -16.58 -2.15 -2.97
CA TYR A 99 -15.75 -1.24 -3.75
C TYR A 99 -16.19 0.22 -3.62
N GLY A 100 -17.50 0.48 -3.72
CA GLY A 100 -18.05 1.83 -3.72
C GLY A 100 -17.91 2.55 -2.39
N LYS A 101 -17.97 1.81 -1.27
CA LYS A 101 -17.96 2.41 0.08
C LYS A 101 -16.78 1.95 0.91
N ILE A 102 -16.72 0.67 1.26
CA ILE A 102 -15.80 0.14 2.28
C ILE A 102 -14.33 0.33 1.86
N LEU A 103 -13.98 -0.17 0.68
CA LEU A 103 -12.61 -0.09 0.18
C LEU A 103 -12.20 1.36 -0.07
N ARG A 104 -13.09 2.16 -0.65
CA ARG A 104 -12.86 3.59 -0.90
C ARG A 104 -12.60 4.35 0.40
N GLN A 105 -13.45 4.19 1.42
CA GLN A 105 -13.27 4.84 2.72
C GLN A 105 -11.98 4.36 3.39
N GLY A 106 -11.64 3.07 3.28
CA GLY A 106 -10.38 2.52 3.76
C GLY A 106 -9.15 3.16 3.09
N HIS A 107 -9.17 3.33 1.77
CA HIS A 107 -8.08 3.99 1.03
C HIS A 107 -7.97 5.48 1.36
N ILE A 108 -9.09 6.20 1.45
CA ILE A 108 -9.12 7.60 1.88
C ILE A 108 -8.51 7.70 3.28
N GLY A 109 -8.94 6.85 4.22
CA GLY A 109 -8.41 6.80 5.58
C GLY A 109 -6.89 6.60 5.61
N GLN A 110 -6.37 5.61 4.88
CA GLN A 110 -4.93 5.37 4.77
C GLN A 110 -4.18 6.57 4.17
N GLY A 111 -4.77 7.26 3.20
CA GLY A 111 -4.21 8.49 2.64
C GLY A 111 -4.09 9.59 3.69
N PHE A 112 -5.13 9.81 4.48
CA PHE A 112 -5.11 10.78 5.58
C PHE A 112 -4.13 10.39 6.68
N ASP A 113 -4.02 9.11 7.05
CA ASP A 113 -3.03 8.64 8.04
C ASP A 113 -1.58 8.89 7.55
N ARG A 114 -1.33 8.85 6.24
CA ARG A 114 -0.03 9.23 5.65
C ARG A 114 0.19 10.74 5.68
N LEU A 115 -0.83 11.53 5.35
CA LEU A 115 -0.75 12.99 5.40
C LEU A 115 -0.54 13.50 6.81
N GLU A 116 -1.18 12.90 7.81
CA GLU A 116 -1.00 13.26 9.23
C GLU A 116 0.47 13.13 9.64
N LYS A 117 1.11 11.99 9.33
CA LYS A 117 2.54 11.78 9.58
C LYS A 117 3.43 12.74 8.81
N ALA A 118 3.05 13.13 7.60
CA ALA A 118 3.79 14.12 6.83
C ALA A 118 3.66 15.53 7.45
N PHE A 119 2.48 15.86 7.95
CA PHE A 119 2.18 17.15 8.58
C PHE A 119 2.83 17.25 9.97
N GLU A 120 2.90 16.17 10.75
CA GLU A 120 3.69 16.11 12.00
C GLU A 120 5.16 16.49 11.74
N LYS A 121 5.75 15.93 10.69
CA LYS A 121 7.10 16.33 10.28
C LYS A 121 7.12 17.79 9.86
N MET A 122 6.19 18.24 9.03
CA MET A 122 6.18 19.62 8.55
C MET A 122 6.02 20.67 9.67
N ASP A 123 5.14 20.45 10.66
CA ASP A 123 4.91 21.36 11.79
C ASP A 123 6.16 21.50 12.67
N LEU A 124 6.85 20.39 12.97
CA LEU A 124 8.13 20.44 13.67
C LEU A 124 9.16 21.29 12.91
N TRP A 125 9.18 21.23 11.59
CA TRP A 125 10.16 21.98 10.81
C TRP A 125 9.82 23.46 10.68
N ALA A 126 8.54 23.78 10.45
CA ALA A 126 8.06 25.16 10.38
C ALA A 126 8.35 25.93 11.67
N ARG A 127 8.27 25.26 12.83
CA ARG A 127 8.54 25.90 14.14
C ARG A 127 10.02 26.14 14.41
N TYR A 128 10.91 25.28 13.91
CA TYR A 128 12.32 25.27 14.35
C TYR A 128 13.35 25.57 13.27
N ARG A 129 13.00 25.54 11.98
CA ARG A 129 13.99 25.58 10.89
C ARG A 129 13.66 26.50 9.72
N ASP A 130 12.38 26.70 9.38
CA ASP A 130 12.04 27.43 8.16
C ASP A 130 10.79 28.32 8.32
N VAL A 131 11.04 29.61 8.49
CA VAL A 131 10.02 30.66 8.63
C VAL A 131 9.17 30.81 7.37
N ALA A 132 9.72 30.51 6.19
CA ALA A 132 8.97 30.61 4.93
C ALA A 132 7.87 29.53 4.86
N TYR A 133 8.14 28.32 5.35
CA TYR A 133 7.12 27.26 5.48
C TYR A 133 6.04 27.63 6.48
N GLY A 134 6.40 28.18 7.64
CA GLY A 134 5.44 28.67 8.63
C GLY A 134 4.49 29.71 8.02
N ASN A 135 5.04 30.69 7.31
CA ASN A 135 4.26 31.73 6.63
C ASN A 135 3.35 31.16 5.53
N ALA A 136 3.83 30.20 4.73
CA ALA A 136 3.01 29.56 3.69
C ALA A 136 1.84 28.77 4.30
N ILE A 137 2.07 28.05 5.40
CA ILE A 137 1.01 27.35 6.14
C ILE A 137 -0.04 28.36 6.65
N THR A 138 0.40 29.45 7.28
CA THR A 138 -0.51 30.51 7.76
C THR A 138 -1.27 31.16 6.61
N GLN A 139 -0.68 31.34 5.42
CA GLN A 139 -1.39 31.87 4.25
C GLN A 139 -2.47 30.90 3.74
N ILE A 140 -2.25 29.59 3.84
CA ILE A 140 -3.21 28.58 3.36
C ILE A 140 -4.35 28.38 4.38
N LEU A 141 -4.02 28.26 5.66
CA LEU A 141 -4.97 27.89 6.72
C LEU A 141 -5.52 29.08 7.51
N GLY A 142 -4.87 30.25 7.41
CA GLY A 142 -5.17 31.39 8.28
C GLY A 142 -4.85 31.06 9.74
N GLU A 143 -5.83 31.26 10.61
CA GLU A 143 -5.76 30.95 12.05
C GLU A 143 -6.17 29.50 12.37
N GLU A 144 -6.56 28.70 11.38
CA GLU A 144 -6.99 27.32 11.63
C GLU A 144 -5.79 26.40 11.90
N ASP A 145 -5.87 25.65 13.00
CA ASP A 145 -4.87 24.62 13.33
C ASP A 145 -4.87 23.50 12.28
N MET A 146 -3.68 23.10 11.83
CA MET A 146 -3.47 22.14 10.75
C MET A 146 -4.03 20.75 11.06
N PHE A 147 -3.86 20.25 12.29
CA PHE A 147 -4.36 18.94 12.68
C PHE A 147 -5.88 18.93 12.80
N LYS A 148 -6.47 20.01 13.34
CA LYS A 148 -7.92 20.21 13.34
C LYS A 148 -8.48 20.29 11.92
N PHE A 149 -7.83 21.03 11.02
CA PHE A 149 -8.19 21.09 9.60
C PHE A 149 -8.15 19.70 8.96
N LEU A 150 -7.06 18.95 9.14
CA LEU A 150 -6.90 17.62 8.54
C LEU A 150 -7.95 16.62 9.06
N LYS A 151 -8.24 16.64 10.36
CA LYS A 151 -9.27 15.78 10.98
C LYS A 151 -10.66 16.08 10.41
N ARG A 152 -11.01 17.35 10.26
CA ARG A 152 -12.28 17.78 9.63
C ARG A 152 -12.32 17.35 8.17
N MET A 153 -11.23 17.57 7.43
CA MET A 153 -11.13 17.23 6.02
C MET A 153 -11.28 15.72 5.78
N ARG A 154 -10.72 14.88 6.66
CA ARG A 154 -10.93 13.43 6.64
C ARG A 154 -12.41 13.07 6.70
N GLN A 155 -13.14 13.68 7.64
CA GLN A 155 -14.58 13.44 7.80
C GLN A 155 -15.36 13.94 6.59
N ASP A 156 -15.08 15.16 6.10
CA ASP A 156 -15.74 15.74 4.94
C ASP A 156 -15.50 14.91 3.66
N PHE A 157 -14.34 14.27 3.51
CA PHE A 157 -14.07 13.36 2.39
C PHE A 157 -14.84 12.05 2.48
N ILE A 158 -14.94 11.49 3.69
CA ILE A 158 -15.69 10.26 3.95
C ILE A 158 -17.21 10.49 3.75
N ASP A 159 -17.69 11.67 4.14
CA ASP A 159 -19.10 12.05 4.06
C ASP A 159 -19.48 12.72 2.73
N GLU A 160 -18.50 12.95 1.83
CA GLU A 160 -18.66 13.65 0.55
C GLU A 160 -19.20 15.09 0.67
N LYS A 161 -18.82 15.81 1.74
CA LYS A 161 -19.31 17.16 2.07
C LYS A 161 -18.25 18.26 1.94
N HIS A 162 -17.18 18.00 1.19
CA HIS A 162 -16.06 18.93 1.07
C HIS A 162 -16.40 20.11 0.14
N SER A 163 -16.06 21.33 0.57
CA SER A 163 -16.14 22.51 -0.29
C SER A 163 -14.92 22.61 -1.20
N ALA A 164 -15.10 23.26 -2.36
CA ALA A 164 -14.00 23.51 -3.29
C ALA A 164 -12.84 24.31 -2.62
N ASP A 165 -13.17 25.25 -1.73
CA ASP A 165 -12.17 26.02 -0.97
C ASP A 165 -11.32 25.12 -0.06
N ARG A 166 -11.95 24.22 0.70
CA ARG A 166 -11.23 23.29 1.57
C ARG A 166 -10.36 22.31 0.79
N LEU A 167 -10.86 21.82 -0.35
CA LEU A 167 -10.06 20.99 -1.25
C LEU A 167 -8.82 21.74 -1.75
N LYS A 168 -8.99 23.01 -2.15
CA LYS A 168 -7.88 23.86 -2.61
C LYS A 168 -6.81 24.01 -1.53
N LYS A 169 -7.21 24.25 -0.27
CA LYS A 169 -6.28 24.31 0.88
C LYS A 169 -5.53 23.00 1.07
N LEU A 170 -6.23 21.86 1.03
CA LEU A 170 -5.60 20.55 1.14
C LEU A 170 -4.58 20.30 0.02
N ILE A 171 -4.93 20.65 -1.23
CA ILE A 171 -4.03 20.52 -2.39
C ILE A 171 -2.76 21.34 -2.17
N TYR A 172 -2.87 22.59 -1.71
CA TYR A 172 -1.68 23.40 -1.44
C TYR A 172 -0.80 22.83 -0.33
N LEU A 173 -1.39 22.31 0.74
CA LEU A 173 -0.62 21.65 1.80
C LEU A 173 0.10 20.39 1.28
N ILE A 174 -0.55 19.61 0.41
CA ILE A 174 0.08 18.45 -0.24
C ILE A 174 1.27 18.90 -1.10
N ILE A 175 1.11 19.97 -1.89
CA ILE A 175 2.19 20.51 -2.72
C ILE A 175 3.38 20.94 -1.85
N LEU A 176 3.13 21.61 -0.71
CA LEU A 176 4.19 22.00 0.23
C LEU A 176 4.96 20.79 0.77
N VAL A 177 4.25 19.72 1.14
CA VAL A 177 4.87 18.46 1.58
C VAL A 177 5.73 17.85 0.48
N VAL A 178 5.19 17.73 -0.74
CA VAL A 178 5.93 17.12 -1.87
C VAL A 178 7.17 17.93 -2.22
N GLN A 179 7.05 19.26 -2.29
CA GLN A 179 8.19 20.14 -2.55
C GLN A 179 9.30 19.95 -1.51
N ARG A 180 8.92 19.78 -0.23
CA ARG A 180 9.90 19.56 0.83
C ARG A 180 10.59 18.21 0.69
N ASP A 181 9.81 17.15 0.46
CA ASP A 181 10.36 15.82 0.26
C ASP A 181 11.39 15.86 -0.88
N MET A 182 11.05 16.48 -2.02
CA MET A 182 11.98 16.64 -3.15
C MET A 182 13.28 17.36 -2.76
N GLN A 183 13.21 18.47 -2.01
CA GLN A 183 14.42 19.16 -1.54
C GLN A 183 15.28 18.28 -0.63
N THR A 184 14.68 17.51 0.28
CA THR A 184 15.45 16.59 1.13
C THR A 184 16.14 15.48 0.33
N TRP A 185 15.53 15.01 -0.74
CA TRP A 185 16.17 14.04 -1.64
C TRP A 185 17.37 14.67 -2.36
N ASP A 186 17.22 15.90 -2.87
CA ASP A 186 18.32 16.62 -3.53
C ASP A 186 19.49 16.89 -2.57
N ASP A 187 19.20 17.28 -1.33
CA ASP A 187 20.21 17.52 -0.29
C ASP A 187 20.97 16.23 0.05
N ALA A 188 20.27 15.09 0.11
CA ALA A 188 20.87 13.79 0.43
C ALA A 188 21.72 13.20 -0.71
N ILE A 189 21.46 13.58 -1.97
CA ILE A 189 22.26 13.16 -3.14
C ILE A 189 23.54 14.02 -3.27
N ARG A 190 23.51 15.26 -2.77
CA ARG A 190 24.63 16.21 -2.84
C ARG A 190 25.69 16.03 -1.74
N GLN A 191 25.43 15.18 -0.74
CA GLN A 191 26.36 14.81 0.34
C GLN A 191 27.03 13.46 0.03
#